data_AF-A0AAE3J549-F1
#
_entry.id   AF-A0AAE3J549-F1
#
_cell.length_a   1.000
_cell.length_b   1.000
_cell.length_c   1.000
_cell.angle_alpha   90.00
_cell.angle_beta   90.00
_cell.angle_gamma   90.00
#
_symmetry.space_group_name_H-M   'P 1'
#
loop_
_entity.id
_entity.type
_entity.pdbx_description
1 polymer ?
#
loop_
_entity_poly.entity_id
_entity_poly.type
_entity_poly.pdbx_seq_one_letter_code
_entity_poly.pdbx_strand_id
1 'polypeptide(L)'
;MAKFVTIGERLSTTAPAVNKAFMERDPEPILKRAKQQLDAGAVYLDVNIGPAEGYGPDLMKWAVQLLQGEFDNVPLALDTSNKEAIEAGISVYNRSKGKPIVNSADAAGRIENIDLAAANDAIVIALCNGEGIAKDNDERMGYCQMLLERGLEHGMEAEDLWFDPLFLVVKGMQDKQMEVLECIKMFADMGLNSTGGLSNNSNGMPKTIRPIMDSALVAMAMMQGLTSAIVNPNDLRLMETIKSCDVFKGNTLYADSYLEL
;
A
#
# COMPACT_ATOMS: atom_id res chain seq x y z
N MET A 1 -8.81 -18.84 1.67
CA MET A 1 -7.97 -17.75 2.21
C MET A 1 -7.08 -17.26 1.08
N ALA A 2 -6.84 -15.95 0.99
CA ALA A 2 -6.07 -15.33 -0.09
C ALA A 2 -4.60 -15.16 0.30
N LYS A 3 -3.71 -15.24 -0.69
CA LYS A 3 -2.27 -14.95 -0.55
C LYS A 3 -2.05 -13.49 -0.12
N PHE A 4 -1.06 -13.23 0.71
CA PHE A 4 -0.73 -11.87 1.14
C PHE A 4 -0.31 -11.00 -0.06
N VAL A 5 -0.83 -9.78 -0.14
CA VAL A 5 -0.55 -8.87 -1.26
C VAL A 5 0.56 -7.90 -0.90
N THR A 6 1.67 -7.94 -1.64
CA THR A 6 2.78 -6.99 -1.49
C THR A 6 2.68 -5.85 -2.51
N ILE A 7 2.69 -4.62 -2.02
CA ILE A 7 2.70 -3.39 -2.83
C ILE A 7 4.12 -2.80 -2.78
N GLY A 8 4.81 -2.73 -3.91
CA GLY A 8 6.20 -2.29 -3.98
C GLY A 8 6.37 -0.78 -3.88
N GLU A 9 7.01 -0.29 -2.81
CA GLU A 9 7.10 1.14 -2.43
C GLU A 9 8.17 1.97 -3.16
N ARG A 10 8.97 1.36 -4.05
CA ARG A 10 10.23 1.99 -4.46
C ARG A 10 10.09 3.03 -5.58
N LEU A 11 8.92 3.20 -6.20
CA LEU A 11 8.69 4.26 -7.19
C LEU A 11 8.15 5.52 -6.50
N SER A 12 8.95 6.08 -5.60
CA SER A 12 8.59 7.26 -4.82
C SER A 12 9.51 8.45 -5.07
N THR A 13 8.94 9.64 -5.24
CA THR A 13 9.66 10.93 -5.33
C THR A 13 10.49 11.25 -4.09
N THR A 14 10.29 10.56 -2.97
CA THR A 14 11.19 10.65 -1.81
C THR A 14 12.61 10.17 -2.12
N ALA A 15 12.77 9.28 -3.10
CA ALA A 15 14.06 8.85 -3.61
C ALA A 15 14.56 9.83 -4.69
N PRO A 16 15.69 10.54 -4.51
CA PRO A 16 16.14 11.59 -5.44
C PRO A 16 16.28 11.12 -6.90
N ALA A 17 16.71 9.87 -7.11
CA ALA A 17 16.85 9.30 -8.44
C ALA A 17 15.50 9.03 -9.12
N VAL A 18 14.47 8.61 -8.37
CA VAL A 18 13.11 8.45 -8.90
C VAL A 18 12.51 9.82 -9.21
N ASN A 19 12.66 10.77 -8.28
CA ASN A 19 12.16 12.13 -8.46
C ASN A 19 12.70 12.78 -9.73
N LYS A 20 14.02 12.71 -9.92
CA LYS A 20 14.67 13.20 -11.14
C LYS A 20 14.08 12.55 -12.39
N ALA A 21 13.93 11.22 -12.38
CA ALA A 21 13.38 10.48 -13.52
C ALA A 21 11.93 10.86 -13.84
N PHE A 22 11.07 11.05 -12.83
CA PHE A 22 9.70 11.52 -13.03
C PHE A 22 9.64 12.94 -13.59
N MET A 23 10.47 13.85 -13.06
CA MET A 23 10.53 15.24 -13.51
C MET A 23 11.04 15.37 -14.94
N GLU A 24 12.02 14.55 -15.33
CA GLU A 24 12.61 14.55 -16.67
C GLU A 24 11.88 13.64 -17.66
N ARG A 25 10.82 12.92 -17.22
CA ARG A 25 10.13 11.87 -17.99
C ARG A 25 11.12 10.84 -18.56
N ASP A 26 12.15 10.51 -17.78
CA ASP A 26 13.14 9.50 -18.12
C ASP A 26 12.59 8.10 -17.74
N PRO A 27 12.24 7.24 -18.71
CA PRO A 27 11.63 5.95 -18.42
C PRO A 27 12.62 4.95 -17.82
N GLU A 28 13.91 5.03 -18.15
CA GLU A 28 14.85 3.94 -17.85
C GLU A 28 15.02 3.68 -16.34
N PRO A 29 15.22 4.69 -15.48
CA PRO A 29 15.32 4.46 -14.03
C PRO A 29 14.02 3.95 -13.40
N ILE A 30 12.87 4.34 -13.96
CA ILE A 30 11.54 3.93 -13.50
C ILE A 30 11.31 2.46 -13.85
N LEU A 31 11.50 2.09 -15.12
CA LEU A 31 11.34 0.72 -15.60
C LEU A 31 12.31 -0.25 -14.92
N LYS A 32 13.57 0.15 -14.76
CA LYS A 32 14.57 -0.67 -14.06
C LYS A 32 14.15 -0.97 -12.63
N ARG A 33 13.62 0.03 -11.91
CA ARG A 33 13.19 -0.12 -10.52
C ARG A 33 11.88 -0.89 -10.41
N ALA A 34 10.93 -0.66 -11.31
CA ALA A 34 9.70 -1.44 -11.43
C ALA A 34 10.01 -2.92 -11.64
N LYS A 35 10.85 -3.25 -12.63
CA LYS A 35 11.29 -4.61 -12.90
C LYS A 35 11.92 -5.28 -11.68
N GLN A 36 12.82 -4.58 -10.97
CA GLN A 36 13.42 -5.12 -9.74
C GLN A 36 12.38 -5.50 -8.68
N GLN A 37 11.32 -4.70 -8.53
CA GLN A 37 10.28 -4.97 -7.56
C GLN A 37 9.40 -6.16 -7.97
N LEU A 38 9.06 -6.25 -9.26
CA LEU A 38 8.28 -7.36 -9.81
C LEU A 38 9.05 -8.68 -9.76
N ASP A 39 10.33 -8.66 -10.15
CA ASP A 39 11.22 -9.84 -10.06
C ASP A 39 11.40 -10.31 -8.60
N ALA A 40 11.19 -9.42 -7.62
CA ALA A 40 11.24 -9.75 -6.21
C ALA A 40 9.88 -10.17 -5.60
N GLY A 41 8.82 -10.20 -6.41
CA GLY A 41 7.51 -10.72 -6.03
C GLY A 41 6.45 -9.67 -5.66
N ALA A 42 6.67 -8.39 -5.97
CA ALA A 42 5.63 -7.37 -5.80
C ALA A 42 4.41 -7.69 -6.67
N VAL A 43 3.21 -7.56 -6.11
CA VAL A 43 1.93 -7.80 -6.79
C VAL A 43 1.38 -6.50 -7.37
N TYR A 44 1.48 -5.42 -6.60
CA TYR A 44 1.23 -4.05 -7.03
C TYR A 44 2.52 -3.24 -7.01
N LEU A 45 2.59 -2.18 -7.80
CA LEU A 45 3.62 -1.13 -7.66
C LEU A 45 2.97 0.14 -7.13
N ASP A 46 3.49 0.67 -6.03
CA ASP A 46 3.11 1.99 -5.52
C ASP A 46 3.84 3.07 -6.31
N VAL A 47 3.07 4.00 -6.88
CA VAL A 47 3.55 5.07 -7.77
C VAL A 47 3.34 6.40 -7.06
N ASN A 48 4.30 6.76 -6.21
CA ASN A 48 4.27 7.99 -5.44
C ASN A 48 4.92 9.14 -6.22
N ILE A 49 4.08 10.05 -6.72
CA ILE A 49 4.51 11.23 -7.50
C ILE A 49 4.66 12.50 -6.65
N GLY A 50 4.51 12.39 -5.31
CA GLY A 50 4.44 13.54 -4.42
C GLY A 50 3.19 14.40 -4.67
N PRO A 51 3.14 15.65 -4.20
CA PRO A 51 1.99 16.55 -4.40
C PRO A 51 1.76 16.96 -5.86
N ALA A 52 2.84 17.01 -6.66
CA ALA A 52 2.83 17.31 -8.10
C ALA A 52 1.85 18.43 -8.53
N GLU A 53 1.93 19.59 -7.88
CA GLU A 53 1.02 20.72 -8.12
C GLU A 53 1.16 21.23 -9.57
N GLY A 54 0.04 21.28 -10.30
CA GLY A 54 -0.04 21.81 -11.67
C GLY A 54 0.40 20.87 -12.79
N TYR A 55 1.10 19.76 -12.49
CA TYR A 55 1.56 18.78 -13.51
C TYR A 55 1.27 17.32 -13.14
N GLY A 56 0.63 17.07 -11.99
CA GLY A 56 0.29 15.74 -11.48
C GLY A 56 -0.55 14.90 -12.45
N PRO A 57 -1.63 15.41 -13.05
CA PRO A 57 -2.43 14.67 -14.03
C PRO A 57 -1.64 14.08 -15.19
N ASP A 58 -0.78 14.89 -15.81
CA ASP A 58 0.05 14.43 -16.94
C ASP A 58 1.15 13.47 -16.49
N LEU A 59 1.71 13.68 -15.29
CA LEU A 59 2.73 12.79 -14.74
C LEU A 59 2.15 11.42 -14.38
N MET A 60 0.99 11.38 -13.73
CA MET A 60 0.35 10.12 -13.34
C MET A 60 -0.10 9.33 -14.58
N LYS A 61 -0.70 9.98 -15.59
CA LYS A 61 -1.04 9.32 -16.86
C LYS A 61 0.19 8.68 -17.52
N TRP A 62 1.28 9.44 -17.61
CA TRP A 62 2.53 8.95 -18.18
C TRP A 62 3.07 7.74 -17.41
N ALA A 63 3.09 7.80 -16.07
CA ALA A 63 3.58 6.71 -15.23
C ALA A 63 2.71 5.44 -15.37
N VAL A 64 1.38 5.58 -15.36
CA VAL A 64 0.45 4.46 -15.54
C VAL A 64 0.66 3.79 -16.90
N GLN A 65 0.67 4.58 -17.99
CA GLN A 65 0.84 4.05 -19.34
C GLN A 65 2.21 3.39 -19.54
N LEU A 66 3.27 3.99 -19.00
CA LEU A 66 4.63 3.44 -19.06
C LEU A 66 4.70 2.09 -18.35
N LEU A 67 4.25 2.02 -17.09
CA LEU A 67 4.37 0.81 -16.28
C LEU A 67 3.48 -0.32 -16.81
N GLN A 68 2.23 -0.02 -17.18
CA GLN A 68 1.32 -1.04 -17.70
C GLN A 68 1.68 -1.50 -19.11
N GLY A 69 2.21 -0.60 -19.95
CA GLY A 69 2.70 -0.94 -21.28
C GLY A 69 3.89 -1.88 -21.26
N GLU A 70 4.82 -1.68 -20.32
CA GLU A 70 6.06 -2.47 -20.23
C GLU A 70 5.92 -3.75 -19.39
N PHE A 71 4.96 -3.81 -18.45
CA PHE A 71 4.83 -4.91 -17.49
C PHE A 71 3.45 -5.58 -17.50
N ASP A 72 2.94 -5.94 -18.68
CA ASP A 72 1.69 -6.73 -18.88
C ASP A 72 0.52 -6.23 -18.01
N ASN A 73 0.23 -4.93 -18.07
CA ASN A 73 -0.83 -4.30 -17.28
C ASN A 73 -0.71 -4.52 -15.76
N VAL A 74 0.52 -4.52 -15.25
CA VAL A 74 0.81 -4.62 -13.81
C VAL A 74 -0.14 -3.73 -12.99
N PRO A 75 -0.72 -4.25 -11.89
CA PRO A 75 -1.57 -3.44 -11.03
C PRO A 75 -0.79 -2.34 -10.29
N LEU A 76 -1.38 -1.16 -10.13
CA LEU A 76 -0.71 0.01 -9.52
C LEU A 76 -1.53 0.59 -8.35
N ALA A 77 -0.81 1.06 -7.34
CA ALA A 77 -1.33 2.01 -6.36
C ALA A 77 -0.92 3.42 -6.75
N LEU A 78 -1.91 4.28 -6.97
CA LEU A 78 -1.73 5.67 -7.38
C LEU A 78 -1.60 6.51 -6.12
N ASP A 79 -0.36 6.86 -5.75
CA ASP A 79 -0.03 7.51 -4.48
C ASP A 79 0.27 9.01 -4.66
N THR A 80 -0.67 9.84 -4.21
CA THR A 80 -0.52 11.28 -4.13
C THR A 80 -1.65 11.90 -3.32
N SER A 81 -1.43 13.10 -2.77
CA SER A 81 -2.50 13.94 -2.23
C SER A 81 -3.30 14.66 -3.32
N ASN A 82 -2.86 14.61 -4.58
CA ASN A 82 -3.50 15.28 -5.70
C ASN A 82 -4.61 14.41 -6.32
N LYS A 83 -5.86 14.68 -5.94
CA LYS A 83 -7.05 13.96 -6.44
C LYS A 83 -7.18 13.97 -7.96
N GLU A 84 -6.90 15.11 -8.62
CA GLU A 84 -6.96 15.22 -10.09
C GLU A 84 -5.92 14.32 -10.76
N ALA A 85 -4.76 14.13 -10.14
CA ALA A 85 -3.74 13.23 -10.65
C ALA A 85 -4.15 11.76 -10.56
N ILE A 86 -4.79 11.36 -9.45
CA ILE A 86 -5.34 10.00 -9.30
C ILE A 86 -6.40 9.73 -10.37
N GLU A 87 -7.37 10.64 -10.51
CA GLU A 87 -8.44 10.53 -11.51
C GLU A 87 -7.87 10.44 -12.94
N ALA A 88 -6.88 11.28 -13.26
CA ALA A 88 -6.18 11.24 -14.52
C ALA A 88 -5.47 9.89 -14.77
N GLY A 89 -4.80 9.33 -13.76
CA GLY A 89 -4.19 8.01 -13.84
C GLY A 89 -5.20 6.91 -14.10
N ILE A 90 -6.33 6.91 -13.38
CA ILE A 90 -7.42 5.95 -13.55
C ILE A 90 -8.00 6.00 -14.98
N SER A 91 -8.12 7.19 -15.57
CA SER A 91 -8.72 7.37 -16.90
C SER A 91 -7.97 6.63 -18.03
N VAL A 92 -6.69 6.30 -17.83
CA VAL A 92 -5.85 5.57 -18.78
C VAL A 92 -5.47 4.16 -18.31
N TYR A 93 -6.02 3.74 -17.16
CA TYR A 93 -5.65 2.50 -16.49
C TYR A 93 -6.32 1.27 -17.11
N ASN A 94 -5.54 0.24 -17.41
CA ASN A 94 -6.01 -1.07 -17.84
C ASN A 94 -6.21 -1.99 -16.64
N ARG A 95 -7.43 -2.51 -16.47
CA ARG A 95 -7.87 -3.29 -15.31
C ARG A 95 -7.73 -4.80 -15.47
N SER A 96 -7.16 -5.28 -16.58
CA SER A 96 -7.13 -6.70 -16.93
C SER A 96 -6.40 -7.60 -15.92
N LYS A 97 -5.53 -7.03 -15.07
CA LYS A 97 -4.79 -7.78 -14.03
C LYS A 97 -5.13 -7.37 -12.59
N GLY A 98 -5.97 -6.35 -12.40
CA GLY A 98 -6.32 -5.83 -11.08
C GLY A 98 -6.90 -4.42 -11.14
N LYS A 99 -7.70 -4.05 -10.14
CA LYS A 99 -8.23 -2.69 -9.97
C LYS A 99 -7.09 -1.72 -9.63
N PRO A 100 -7.15 -0.44 -10.02
CA PRO A 100 -6.24 0.55 -9.47
C PRO A 100 -6.50 0.70 -7.96
N ILE A 101 -5.46 1.00 -7.19
CA ILE A 101 -5.59 1.40 -5.79
C ILE A 101 -5.48 2.93 -5.71
N VAL A 102 -6.45 3.57 -5.08
CA VAL A 102 -6.42 4.98 -4.67
C VAL A 102 -5.68 5.05 -3.33
N ASN A 103 -4.45 5.58 -3.34
CA ASN A 103 -3.64 5.79 -2.14
C ASN A 103 -3.54 7.31 -1.86
N SER A 104 -4.34 7.88 -0.96
CA SER A 104 -5.27 7.26 0.00
C SER A 104 -6.43 8.22 0.35
N ALA A 105 -7.42 7.74 1.11
CA ALA A 105 -8.47 8.52 1.75
C ALA A 105 -8.27 8.57 3.28
N ASP A 106 -8.73 9.64 3.93
CA ASP A 106 -8.71 9.80 5.40
C ASP A 106 -9.90 10.66 5.88
N ALA A 107 -10.05 10.75 7.20
CA ALA A 107 -11.07 11.59 7.83
C ALA A 107 -10.68 13.09 7.91
N ALA A 108 -9.48 13.46 7.46
CA ALA A 108 -8.84 14.75 7.71
C ALA A 108 -8.85 15.70 6.51
N GLY A 109 -9.50 15.33 5.41
CA GLY A 109 -9.63 16.17 4.21
C GLY A 109 -9.56 15.43 2.90
N ARG A 110 -9.29 14.11 2.90
CA ARG A 110 -9.25 13.28 1.68
C ARG A 110 -10.39 12.27 1.58
N ILE A 111 -11.45 12.44 2.37
CA ILE A 111 -12.58 11.49 2.39
C ILE A 111 -13.23 11.29 1.02
N GLU A 112 -13.27 12.34 0.17
CA GLU A 112 -13.82 12.27 -1.18
C GLU A 112 -13.01 11.37 -2.14
N ASN A 113 -11.84 10.87 -1.73
CA ASN A 113 -11.13 9.86 -2.49
C ASN A 113 -11.84 8.49 -2.42
N ILE A 114 -12.69 8.26 -1.40
CA ILE A 114 -13.61 7.11 -1.38
C ILE A 114 -14.64 7.26 -2.51
N ASP A 115 -15.25 8.43 -2.65
CA ASP A 115 -16.21 8.71 -3.71
C ASP A 115 -15.57 8.53 -5.10
N LEU A 116 -14.33 9.00 -5.26
CA LEU A 116 -13.54 8.80 -6.49
C LEU A 116 -13.31 7.30 -6.76
N ALA A 117 -12.93 6.52 -5.74
CA ALA A 117 -12.69 5.10 -5.88
C ALA A 117 -13.98 4.35 -6.25
N ALA A 118 -15.09 4.66 -5.58
CA ALA A 118 -16.41 4.10 -5.84
C ALA A 118 -16.87 4.35 -7.29
N ALA A 119 -16.80 5.61 -7.74
CA ALA A 119 -17.17 6.00 -9.10
C ALA A 119 -16.32 5.32 -10.19
N ASN A 120 -15.15 4.80 -9.81
CA ASN A 120 -14.19 4.21 -10.72
C ASN A 120 -13.93 2.72 -10.44
N ASP A 121 -14.76 1.99 -9.69
CA ASP A 121 -14.52 0.57 -9.37
C ASP A 121 -13.06 0.31 -8.95
N ALA A 122 -12.54 1.14 -8.05
CA ALA A 122 -11.17 1.09 -7.58
C ALA A 122 -11.13 0.64 -6.11
N ILE A 123 -10.00 0.06 -5.72
CA ILE A 123 -9.70 -0.17 -4.30
C ILE A 123 -9.28 1.17 -3.70
N VAL A 124 -9.61 1.43 -2.43
CA VAL A 124 -9.12 2.60 -1.70
C VAL A 124 -8.39 2.18 -0.43
N ILE A 125 -7.22 2.77 -0.21
CA ILE A 125 -6.55 2.69 1.10
C ILE A 125 -7.21 3.74 2.01
N ALA A 126 -7.91 3.26 3.03
CA ALA A 126 -8.68 4.07 3.97
C ALA A 126 -7.88 4.21 5.28
N LEU A 127 -7.19 5.35 5.44
CA LEU A 127 -6.39 5.62 6.64
C LEU A 127 -7.32 5.90 7.83
N CYS A 128 -7.22 5.10 8.88
CA CYS A 128 -8.04 5.21 10.09
C CYS A 128 -7.52 6.31 11.03
N ASN A 129 -7.44 7.54 10.51
CA ASN A 129 -7.00 8.73 11.23
C ASN A 129 -7.74 10.00 10.81
N GLY A 130 -7.81 10.96 11.73
CA GLY A 130 -8.18 12.35 11.49
C GLY A 130 -6.94 13.25 11.39
N GLU A 131 -7.04 14.46 11.94
CA GLU A 131 -5.87 15.35 12.03
C GLU A 131 -4.83 14.77 13.01
N GLY A 132 -3.78 14.16 12.46
CA GLY A 132 -2.70 13.55 13.24
C GLY A 132 -2.91 12.07 13.52
N ILE A 133 -2.23 11.57 14.55
CA ILE A 133 -2.25 10.15 14.95
C ILE A 133 -3.40 9.93 15.93
N ALA A 134 -4.24 8.93 15.65
CA ALA A 134 -5.31 8.52 16.57
C ALA A 134 -4.76 8.18 17.96
N LYS A 135 -5.47 8.59 19.02
CA LYS A 135 -5.01 8.45 20.41
C LYS A 135 -4.93 6.97 20.83
N ASP A 136 -5.88 6.16 20.37
CA ASP A 136 -6.08 4.75 20.70
C ASP A 136 -6.90 4.01 19.62
N ASN A 137 -7.16 2.73 19.84
CA ASN A 137 -7.89 1.88 18.90
C ASN A 137 -9.39 2.17 18.85
N ASP A 138 -10.00 2.70 19.91
CA ASP A 138 -11.40 3.14 19.86
C ASP A 138 -11.55 4.28 18.85
N GLU A 139 -10.61 5.22 18.83
CA GLU A 139 -10.60 6.29 17.85
C GLU A 139 -10.32 5.77 16.42
N ARG A 140 -9.35 4.84 16.25
CA ARG A 140 -9.11 4.20 14.93
C ARG A 140 -10.36 3.49 14.41
N MET A 141 -11.09 2.77 15.26
CA MET A 141 -12.32 2.09 14.86
C MET A 141 -13.45 3.06 14.53
N GLY A 142 -13.53 4.21 15.21
CA GLY A 142 -14.44 5.29 14.84
C GLY A 142 -14.19 5.78 13.40
N TYR A 143 -12.93 6.01 13.03
CA TYR A 143 -12.58 6.36 11.66
C TYR A 143 -12.84 5.21 10.67
N CYS A 144 -12.51 3.97 11.05
CA CYS A 144 -12.81 2.79 10.24
C CYS A 144 -14.29 2.71 9.89
N GLN A 145 -15.18 2.87 10.88
CA GLN A 145 -16.62 2.84 10.68
C GLN A 145 -17.07 3.98 9.76
N MET A 146 -16.60 5.20 9.99
CA MET A 146 -16.96 6.37 9.18
C MET A 146 -16.56 6.18 7.70
N LEU A 147 -15.35 5.68 7.44
CA LEU A 147 -14.85 5.44 6.09
C LEU A 147 -15.57 4.26 5.42
N LEU A 148 -15.88 3.20 6.18
CA LEU A 148 -16.68 2.07 5.71
C LEU A 148 -18.09 2.51 5.29
N GLU A 149 -18.80 3.24 6.17
CA GLU A 149 -20.14 3.76 5.90
C GLU A 149 -20.15 4.63 4.64
N ARG A 150 -19.16 5.53 4.48
CA ARG A 150 -19.03 6.35 3.28
C ARG A 150 -18.88 5.51 2.01
N GLY A 151 -18.03 4.48 2.04
CA GLY A 151 -17.83 3.61 0.87
C GLY A 151 -19.08 2.82 0.51
N LEU A 152 -19.76 2.25 1.50
CA LEU A 152 -21.02 1.50 1.31
C LEU A 152 -22.15 2.40 0.77
N GLU A 153 -22.26 3.64 1.25
CA GLU A 153 -23.23 4.62 0.73
C GLU A 153 -23.03 4.92 -0.76
N HIS A 154 -21.79 4.84 -1.24
CA HIS A 154 -21.45 5.02 -2.66
C HIS A 154 -21.40 3.71 -3.46
N GLY A 155 -21.83 2.60 -2.86
CA GLY A 155 -21.95 1.31 -3.53
C GLY A 155 -20.62 0.56 -3.70
N MET A 156 -19.60 0.87 -2.90
CA MET A 156 -18.41 0.03 -2.81
C MET A 156 -18.71 -1.25 -2.04
N GLU A 157 -18.01 -2.32 -2.41
CA GLU A 157 -17.96 -3.53 -1.59
C GLU A 157 -16.92 -3.34 -0.47
N ALA A 158 -17.16 -3.96 0.70
CA ALA A 158 -16.26 -3.83 1.84
C ALA A 158 -14.84 -4.34 1.53
N GLU A 159 -14.71 -5.30 0.61
CA GLU A 159 -13.45 -5.88 0.18
C GLU A 159 -12.56 -4.89 -0.62
N ASP A 160 -13.14 -3.84 -1.21
CA ASP A 160 -12.43 -2.78 -1.93
C ASP A 160 -11.98 -1.63 -1.01
N LEU A 161 -12.34 -1.67 0.28
CA LEU A 161 -11.87 -0.74 1.32
C LEU A 161 -10.74 -1.40 2.12
N TRP A 162 -9.51 -0.97 1.90
CA TRP A 162 -8.34 -1.50 2.60
C TRP A 162 -7.93 -0.57 3.73
N PHE A 163 -8.27 -0.95 4.97
CA PHE A 163 -8.08 -0.10 6.14
C PHE A 163 -6.62 -0.07 6.60
N ASP A 164 -6.08 1.12 6.82
CA ASP A 164 -4.73 1.33 7.34
C ASP A 164 -4.79 1.88 8.78
N PRO A 165 -4.29 1.14 9.78
CA PRO A 165 -4.25 1.59 11.19
C PRO A 165 -3.19 2.67 11.46
N LEU A 166 -2.45 3.08 10.43
CA LEU A 166 -1.20 3.82 10.42
C LEU A 166 -0.06 3.07 11.11
N PHE A 167 0.79 2.41 10.32
CA PHE A 167 2.08 1.94 10.83
C PHE A 167 2.94 3.11 11.32
N LEU A 168 3.31 3.07 12.61
CA LEU A 168 4.02 4.16 13.29
C LEU A 168 5.49 3.83 13.49
N VAL A 169 6.35 4.85 13.41
CA VAL A 169 7.80 4.70 13.65
C VAL A 169 8.08 4.22 15.08
N VAL A 170 8.78 3.10 15.22
CA VAL A 170 9.13 2.55 16.55
C VAL A 170 9.97 3.54 17.34
N LYS A 171 10.86 4.27 16.67
CA LYS A 171 11.67 5.30 17.30
C LYS A 171 10.79 6.46 17.79
N GLY A 172 10.51 6.46 19.09
CA GLY A 172 9.69 7.48 19.74
C GLY A 172 8.21 7.12 19.88
N MET A 173 7.75 5.99 19.30
CA MET A 173 6.36 5.49 19.42
C MET A 173 6.35 3.97 19.61
N GLN A 174 7.30 3.42 20.38
CA GLN A 174 7.42 1.99 20.62
C GLN A 174 6.21 1.43 21.39
N ASP A 175 5.67 2.22 22.32
CA ASP A 175 4.47 1.93 23.10
C ASP A 175 3.21 1.73 22.23
N LYS A 176 3.19 2.31 21.03
CA LYS A 176 2.06 2.22 20.09
C LYS A 176 2.04 0.98 19.20
N GLN A 177 3.13 0.22 19.13
CA GLN A 177 3.25 -0.87 18.14
C GLN A 177 2.25 -2.01 18.39
N MET A 178 2.00 -2.34 19.66
CA MET A 178 1.02 -3.37 20.00
C MET A 178 -0.42 -2.90 19.77
N GLU A 179 -0.71 -1.61 19.94
CA GLU A 179 -2.02 -1.03 19.60
C GLU A 179 -2.30 -1.18 18.09
N VAL A 180 -1.31 -0.90 17.24
CA VAL A 180 -1.45 -1.07 15.77
C VAL A 180 -1.76 -2.53 15.41
N LEU A 181 -1.05 -3.49 16.01
CA LEU A 181 -1.30 -4.92 15.79
C LEU A 181 -2.69 -5.36 16.29
N GLU A 182 -3.15 -4.83 17.41
CA GLU A 182 -4.50 -5.08 17.92
C GLU A 182 -5.56 -4.49 16.98
N CYS A 183 -5.34 -3.30 16.43
CA CYS A 183 -6.27 -2.69 15.46
C CYS A 183 -6.39 -3.53 14.17
N ILE A 184 -5.27 -4.07 13.66
CA ILE A 184 -5.27 -5.03 12.53
C ILE A 184 -6.15 -6.24 12.85
N LYS A 185 -6.04 -6.77 14.08
CA LYS A 185 -6.89 -7.87 14.53
C LYS A 185 -8.38 -7.48 14.57
N MET A 186 -8.71 -6.28 15.05
CA MET A 186 -10.08 -5.79 15.08
C MET A 186 -10.68 -5.70 13.67
N PHE A 187 -9.91 -5.21 12.68
CA PHE A 187 -10.34 -5.22 11.27
C PHE A 187 -10.59 -6.64 10.77
N ALA A 188 -9.68 -7.57 11.05
CA ALA A 188 -9.79 -8.96 10.62
C ALA A 188 -10.97 -9.69 11.27
N ASP A 189 -11.26 -9.44 12.56
CA ASP A 189 -12.41 -10.00 13.28
C ASP A 189 -13.75 -9.51 12.70
N MET A 190 -13.76 -8.34 12.04
CA MET A 190 -14.89 -7.83 11.26
C MET A 190 -14.92 -8.32 9.80
N GLY A 191 -13.92 -9.10 9.36
CA GLY A 191 -13.78 -9.56 7.99
C GLY A 191 -13.30 -8.50 7.00
N LEU A 192 -12.73 -7.38 7.48
CA LEU A 192 -12.27 -6.28 6.65
C LEU A 192 -10.83 -6.48 6.17
N ASN A 193 -10.56 -6.06 4.94
CA ASN A 193 -9.19 -6.02 4.41
C ASN A 193 -8.42 -4.88 5.08
N SER A 194 -7.14 -5.14 5.39
CA SER A 194 -6.26 -4.13 5.98
C SER A 194 -4.88 -4.11 5.31
N THR A 195 -4.29 -2.91 5.28
CA THR A 195 -3.02 -2.61 4.64
C THR A 195 -2.21 -1.58 5.43
N GLY A 196 -1.05 -1.19 4.89
CA GLY A 196 -0.37 0.02 5.29
C GLY A 196 1.12 0.05 4.95
N GLY A 197 1.72 1.22 5.16
CA GLY A 197 3.16 1.47 4.99
C GLY A 197 4.02 0.79 6.06
N LEU A 198 4.28 -0.52 5.94
CA LEU A 198 5.03 -1.30 6.92
C LEU A 198 6.43 -0.69 7.20
N SER A 199 7.09 -0.19 6.17
CA SER A 199 8.44 0.38 6.24
C SER A 199 8.52 1.63 7.14
N ASN A 200 7.37 2.24 7.47
CA ASN A 200 7.30 3.34 8.43
C ASN A 200 7.79 2.96 9.82
N ASN A 201 7.57 1.71 10.26
CA ASN A 201 7.98 1.26 11.59
C ASN A 201 9.49 1.44 11.82
N SER A 202 10.28 1.22 10.77
CA SER A 202 11.74 1.25 10.83
C SER A 202 12.37 2.56 10.35
N ASN A 203 11.56 3.61 10.13
CA ASN A 203 12.06 4.92 9.73
C ASN A 203 13.09 5.48 10.75
N GLY A 204 14.18 6.02 10.22
CA GLY A 204 15.28 6.56 11.03
C GLY A 204 16.20 5.53 11.70
N MET A 205 15.98 4.22 11.45
CA MET A 205 16.90 3.16 11.90
C MET A 205 18.07 2.97 10.92
N PRO A 206 19.20 2.38 11.38
CA PRO A 206 20.26 1.94 10.50
C PRO A 206 19.75 0.98 9.41
N LYS A 207 20.25 1.14 8.18
CA LYS A 207 19.84 0.31 7.02
C LYS A 207 20.00 -1.20 7.26
N THR A 208 20.94 -1.61 8.10
CA THR A 208 21.18 -3.01 8.46
C THR A 208 20.15 -3.58 9.44
N ILE A 209 19.40 -2.72 10.15
CA ILE A 209 18.41 -3.11 11.16
C ILE A 209 16.99 -3.13 10.55
N ARG A 210 16.69 -2.25 9.59
CA ARG A 210 15.36 -2.16 8.96
C ARG A 210 14.82 -3.51 8.47
N PRO A 211 15.59 -4.32 7.70
CA PRO A 211 15.13 -5.64 7.27
C PRO A 211 14.66 -6.55 8.40
N ILE A 212 15.34 -6.47 9.55
CA ILE A 212 15.05 -7.30 10.71
C ILE A 212 13.73 -6.87 11.35
N MET A 213 13.57 -5.56 11.53
CA MET A 213 12.39 -4.97 12.17
C MET A 213 11.14 -5.12 11.30
N ASP A 214 11.26 -4.81 10.01
CA ASP A 214 10.15 -4.92 9.06
C ASP A 214 9.68 -6.39 8.94
N SER A 215 10.62 -7.34 8.89
CA SER A 215 10.28 -8.78 8.83
C SER A 215 9.61 -9.29 10.11
N ALA A 216 10.10 -8.88 11.28
CA ALA A 216 9.48 -9.26 12.54
C ALA A 216 8.05 -8.70 12.64
N LEU A 217 7.87 -7.43 12.27
CA LEU A 217 6.56 -6.79 12.35
C LEU A 217 5.57 -7.37 11.34
N VAL A 218 5.97 -7.64 10.09
CA VAL A 218 5.04 -8.19 9.09
C VAL A 218 4.54 -9.58 9.51
N ALA A 219 5.41 -10.42 10.10
CA ALA A 219 4.99 -11.73 10.59
C ALA A 219 3.93 -11.60 11.71
N MET A 220 4.13 -10.66 12.64
CA MET A 220 3.16 -10.37 13.70
C MET A 220 1.86 -9.81 13.11
N ALA A 221 1.93 -8.90 12.15
CA ALA A 221 0.76 -8.29 11.51
C ALA A 221 -0.04 -9.31 10.69
N MET A 222 0.62 -10.17 9.91
CA MET A 222 -0.01 -11.27 9.18
C MET A 222 -0.67 -12.28 10.13
N MET A 223 -0.09 -12.51 11.31
CA MET A 223 -0.73 -13.33 12.35
C MET A 223 -2.02 -12.69 12.86
N GLN A 224 -2.06 -11.36 12.99
CA GLN A 224 -3.27 -10.62 13.39
C GLN A 224 -4.31 -10.49 12.26
N GLY A 225 -3.95 -10.82 11.02
CA GLY A 225 -4.89 -10.80 9.89
C GLY A 225 -4.66 -9.70 8.88
N LEU A 226 -3.49 -9.03 8.89
CA LEU A 226 -3.11 -8.10 7.83
C LEU A 226 -3.17 -8.80 6.46
N THR A 227 -3.80 -8.14 5.48
CA THR A 227 -4.06 -8.74 4.16
C THR A 227 -3.09 -8.29 3.07
N SER A 228 -2.54 -7.08 3.22
CA SER A 228 -1.54 -6.52 2.32
C SER A 228 -0.59 -5.56 3.03
N ALA A 229 0.51 -5.19 2.40
CA ALA A 229 1.38 -4.12 2.90
C ALA A 229 2.14 -3.42 1.77
N ILE A 230 2.36 -2.12 1.96
CA ILE A 230 3.33 -1.33 1.20
C ILE A 230 4.71 -1.57 1.81
N VAL A 231 5.58 -2.19 1.02
CA VAL A 231 6.87 -2.73 1.47
C VAL A 231 7.96 -2.47 0.44
N ASN A 232 9.21 -2.60 0.86
CA ASN A 232 10.33 -2.77 -0.06
C ASN A 232 10.48 -4.27 -0.44
N PRO A 233 10.00 -4.72 -1.61
CA PRO A 233 10.09 -6.12 -2.02
C PRO A 233 11.53 -6.55 -2.31
N ASN A 234 12.46 -5.61 -2.53
CA ASN A 234 13.87 -5.94 -2.71
C ASN A 234 14.62 -6.21 -1.40
N ASP A 235 13.93 -6.18 -0.27
CA ASP A 235 14.43 -6.73 0.98
C ASP A 235 14.17 -8.25 1.03
N LEU A 236 15.25 -9.02 0.82
CA LEU A 236 15.16 -10.48 0.78
C LEU A 236 14.57 -11.07 2.07
N ARG A 237 14.99 -10.57 3.24
CA ARG A 237 14.54 -11.13 4.53
C ARG A 237 13.04 -10.91 4.72
N LEU A 238 12.56 -9.75 4.30
CA LEU A 238 11.15 -9.40 4.37
C LEU A 238 10.31 -10.32 3.48
N MET A 239 10.72 -10.48 2.21
CA MET A 239 10.00 -11.34 1.27
C MET A 239 10.06 -12.82 1.66
N GLU A 240 11.19 -13.32 2.16
CA GLU A 240 11.31 -14.69 2.70
C GLU A 240 10.33 -14.90 3.86
N THR A 241 10.19 -13.90 4.73
CA THR A 241 9.28 -13.94 5.88
C THR A 241 7.81 -13.97 5.42
N ILE A 242 7.42 -13.08 4.51
CA ILE A 242 6.04 -13.03 3.96
C ILE A 242 5.67 -14.36 3.30
N LYS A 243 6.53 -14.89 2.41
CA LYS A 243 6.29 -16.18 1.74
C LYS A 243 6.18 -17.33 2.74
N SER A 244 7.00 -17.32 3.80
CA SER A 244 6.95 -18.33 4.86
C SER A 244 5.66 -18.24 5.69
N CYS A 245 5.22 -17.03 6.02
CA CYS A 245 3.94 -16.80 6.70
C CYS A 245 2.75 -17.30 5.86
N ASP A 246 2.76 -17.12 4.54
CA ASP A 246 1.73 -17.66 3.65
C ASP A 246 1.68 -19.20 3.67
N VAL A 247 2.84 -19.87 3.78
CA VAL A 247 2.88 -21.32 3.97
C VAL A 247 2.23 -21.72 5.30
N PHE A 248 2.61 -21.07 6.41
CA PHE A 248 2.04 -21.39 7.72
C PHE A 248 0.54 -21.12 7.82
N LYS A 249 0.04 -20.10 7.13
CA LYS A 249 -1.40 -19.78 7.05
C LYS A 249 -2.17 -20.68 6.08
N GLY A 250 -1.48 -21.57 5.34
CA GLY A 250 -2.10 -22.43 4.33
C GLY A 250 -2.54 -21.70 3.05
N ASN A 251 -2.07 -20.47 2.84
CA ASN A 251 -2.30 -19.70 1.63
C ASN A 251 -1.43 -20.19 0.46
N THR A 252 -0.33 -20.87 0.78
CA THR A 252 0.58 -21.51 -0.19
C THR A 252 0.90 -22.91 0.31
N LEU A 253 0.83 -23.91 -0.57
CA LEU A 253 1.25 -25.27 -0.22
C LEU A 253 2.77 -25.32 -0.08
N TYR A 254 3.24 -26.04 0.94
CA TYR A 254 4.66 -26.23 1.16
C TYR A 254 5.31 -27.00 -0.01
N ALA A 255 6.46 -26.49 -0.45
CA ALA A 255 7.44 -27.17 -1.28
C ALA A 255 8.82 -26.60 -0.93
N ASP A 256 9.90 -27.37 -1.07
CA ASP A 256 11.26 -26.87 -0.75
C ASP A 256 11.64 -25.61 -1.57
N SER A 257 10.99 -25.39 -2.71
CA SER A 257 11.15 -24.22 -3.59
C SER A 257 10.16 -23.08 -3.35
N TYR A 258 9.42 -23.07 -2.23
CA TYR A 258 8.36 -22.05 -1.99
C TYR A 258 8.86 -20.60 -2.01
N LEU A 259 10.16 -20.38 -1.82
CA LEU A 259 10.78 -19.04 -1.90
C LEU A 259 10.96 -18.54 -3.33
N GLU A 260 10.86 -19.40 -4.35
CA GLU A 260 10.97 -19.05 -5.78
C GLU A 260 9.64 -18.54 -6.38
N LEU A 261 8.56 -18.58 -5.60
CA LEU A 261 7.20 -18.14 -5.98
C LEU A 261 7.04 -16.63 -6.15
#